data_AF-A0A4W5Q5M6-F1
#
_entry.id   AF-A0A4W5Q5M6-F1
#
_cell.length_a   1.000
_cell.length_b   1.000
_cell.length_c   1.000
_cell.angle_alpha   90.00
_cell.angle_beta   90.00
_cell.angle_gamma   90.00
#
_symmetry.space_group_name_H-M   'P 1'
#
loop_
_entity.id
_entity.type
_entity.pdbx_description
1 polymer ?
#
loop_
_entity_poly.entity_id
_entity_poly.type
_entity_poly.pdbx_seq_one_letter_code
_entity_poly.pdbx_strand_id
1 'polypeptide(L)'
;IYFSFSVSFQTEGKVGVTFNIGTVDISVKELNTAINDGKYHLVRFTRNGGNATLQVDNWPINEHFPAGRQLTIFNTQAAISIGGNDRKRPYQGQLSGLYYNGLKV
;
A
#
# COMPACT_ATOMS: atom_id res chain seq x y z
N ILE A 1 -10.97 -15.05 -9.80
CA ILE A 1 -9.64 -14.71 -9.22
C ILE A 1 -9.34 -13.29 -9.66
N TYR A 2 -9.22 -12.35 -8.74
CA TYR A 2 -8.84 -10.98 -9.05
C TYR A 2 -7.53 -10.65 -8.36
N PHE A 3 -6.80 -9.69 -8.92
CA PHE A 3 -5.51 -9.24 -8.44
C PHE A 3 -5.61 -7.72 -8.26
N SER A 4 -5.36 -7.21 -7.07
CA SER A 4 -5.35 -5.78 -6.80
C SER A 4 -4.18 -5.37 -5.92
N PHE A 5 -3.75 -4.13 -6.09
CA PHE A 5 -2.84 -3.45 -5.19
C PHE A 5 -3.33 -2.02 -5.01
N SER A 6 -3.36 -1.54 -3.78
CA SER A 6 -3.81 -0.19 -3.48
C SER A 6 -3.10 0.37 -2.26
N VAL A 7 -2.59 1.59 -2.41
CA VAL A 7 -2.21 2.44 -1.28
C VAL A 7 -3.41 3.34 -0.97
N SER A 8 -3.72 3.53 0.30
CA SER A 8 -4.83 4.33 0.78
C SER A 8 -4.41 5.27 1.89
N PHE A 9 -4.88 6.52 1.81
CA PHE A 9 -4.83 7.49 2.90
C PHE A 9 -6.23 7.53 3.53
N GLN A 10 -6.33 7.12 4.79
CA GLN A 10 -7.59 7.01 5.50
C GLN A 10 -8.04 8.35 6.07
N THR A 11 -9.31 8.47 6.43
CA THR A 11 -9.90 9.68 7.01
C THR A 11 -9.24 10.11 8.32
N GLU A 12 -8.66 9.16 9.06
CA GLU A 12 -7.88 9.44 10.28
C GLU A 12 -6.45 9.92 10.00
N GLY A 13 -6.09 10.16 8.73
CA GLY A 13 -4.75 10.60 8.34
C GLY A 13 -3.70 9.50 8.29
N LYS A 14 -4.11 8.23 8.44
CA LYS A 14 -3.21 7.07 8.45
C LYS A 14 -3.06 6.46 7.06
N VAL A 15 -1.88 5.90 6.78
CA VAL A 15 -1.61 5.19 5.54
C VAL A 15 -1.80 3.68 5.71
N GLY A 16 -2.33 3.04 4.67
CA GLY A 16 -2.38 1.59 4.61
C GLY A 16 -2.32 1.08 3.18
N VAL A 17 -1.88 -0.17 3.05
CA VAL A 17 -1.81 -0.89 1.79
C VAL A 17 -2.75 -2.08 1.86
N THR A 18 -3.59 -2.24 0.83
CA THR A 18 -4.43 -3.41 0.65
C THR A 18 -4.09 -4.06 -0.69
N PHE A 19 -3.87 -5.37 -0.68
CA PHE A 19 -3.57 -6.14 -1.88
C PHE A 19 -4.27 -7.49 -1.88
N ASN A 20 -4.55 -7.99 -3.08
CA ASN A 20 -5.09 -9.32 -3.32
C ASN A 20 -4.25 -10.02 -4.38
N ILE A 21 -3.81 -11.24 -4.08
CA ILE A 21 -2.97 -12.09 -4.95
C ILE A 21 -3.70 -13.34 -5.41
N GLY A 22 -5.02 -13.27 -5.53
CA GLY A 22 -5.90 -14.34 -6.00
C GLY A 22 -6.56 -15.16 -4.89
N THR A 23 -6.46 -14.71 -3.64
CA THR A 23 -7.13 -15.28 -2.47
C THR A 23 -8.05 -14.23 -1.83
N VAL A 24 -7.65 -13.71 -0.66
CA VAL A 24 -8.38 -12.72 0.12
C VAL A 24 -7.58 -11.43 0.16
N ASP A 25 -8.28 -10.33 0.47
CA ASP A 25 -7.62 -9.05 0.66
C ASP A 25 -6.75 -9.08 1.92
N ILE A 26 -5.48 -8.71 1.78
CA ILE A 26 -4.53 -8.57 2.88
C ILE A 26 -4.30 -7.07 3.07
N SER A 27 -4.42 -6.60 4.31
CA SER A 27 -4.28 -5.18 4.65
C SER A 27 -3.20 -4.97 5.71
N VAL A 28 -2.26 -4.08 5.42
CA VAL A 28 -1.22 -3.62 6.36
C VAL A 28 -1.40 -2.12 6.54
N LYS A 29 -1.52 -1.65 7.78
CA LYS A 29 -1.87 -0.26 8.10
C LYS A 29 -0.94 0.27 9.18
N GLU A 30 -0.54 1.53 9.05
CA GLU A 30 -0.01 2.27 10.19
C GLU A 30 -1.17 2.67 11.10
N LEU A 31 -1.11 2.31 12.38
CA LEU A 31 -2.23 2.46 13.31
C LEU A 31 -2.00 3.56 14.34
N ASN A 32 -0.75 3.89 14.64
CA ASN A 32 -0.39 4.69 15.79
C ASN A 32 -0.29 6.18 15.44
N THR A 33 0.22 6.48 14.25
CA THR A 33 0.57 7.86 13.89
C THR A 33 -0.02 8.27 12.55
N ALA A 34 -0.73 9.40 12.57
CA ALA A 34 -1.25 10.02 11.37
C ALA A 34 -0.15 10.83 10.66
N ILE A 35 -0.24 10.90 9.32
CA ILE A 35 0.72 11.57 8.44
C ILE A 35 0.07 12.69 7.61
N ASN A 36 -1.12 13.14 8.01
CA ASN A 36 -1.85 14.24 7.36
C ASN A 36 -1.52 15.60 7.98
N ASP A 37 -0.27 15.80 8.41
CA ASP A 37 0.19 17.00 9.13
C ASP A 37 0.76 18.10 8.21
N GLY A 38 0.72 17.88 6.89
CA GLY A 38 1.24 18.80 5.87
C GLY A 38 2.75 18.68 5.63
N LYS A 39 3.44 17.73 6.26
CA LYS A 39 4.87 17.47 6.04
C LYS A 39 5.08 16.33 5.06
N TYR A 40 6.32 16.23 4.59
CA TYR A 40 6.76 15.13 3.74
C TYR A 40 6.95 13.87 4.57
N HIS A 41 6.37 12.76 4.10
CA HIS A 41 6.52 11.43 4.68
C HIS A 41 6.91 10.42 3.61
N LEU A 42 7.79 9.49 3.96
CA LEU A 42 8.24 8.42 3.07
C LEU A 42 7.59 7.09 3.46
N VAL A 43 6.78 6.54 2.57
CA VAL A 43 6.11 5.25 2.78
C VAL A 43 6.79 4.17 1.94
N ARG A 44 7.26 3.11 2.60
CA ARG A 44 7.87 1.95 1.97
C ARG A 44 7.01 0.72 2.23
N PHE A 45 6.65 0.03 1.16
CA PHE A 45 5.92 -1.23 1.24
C PHE A 45 6.70 -2.31 0.50
N THR A 46 6.83 -3.48 1.11
CA THR A 46 7.38 -4.66 0.44
C THR A 46 6.48 -5.86 0.67
N ARG A 47 6.44 -6.80 -0.28
CA ARG A 47 5.74 -8.07 -0.12
C ARG A 47 6.53 -9.23 -0.70
N ASN A 48 6.39 -10.40 -0.10
CA ASN A 48 6.87 -11.67 -0.62
C ASN A 48 5.75 -12.71 -0.48
N GLY A 49 5.08 -13.00 -1.59
CA GLY A 49 3.79 -13.69 -1.55
C GLY A 49 2.76 -12.92 -0.73
N GLY A 50 2.16 -13.60 0.26
CA GLY A 50 1.21 -12.99 1.20
C GLY A 50 1.87 -12.19 2.33
N ASN A 51 3.16 -12.41 2.60
CA ASN A 51 3.86 -11.66 3.65
C ASN A 51 4.13 -10.24 3.17
N ALA A 52 4.02 -9.27 4.06
CA ALA A 52 4.22 -7.87 3.72
C ALA A 52 4.82 -7.06 4.87
N THR A 53 5.50 -5.98 4.52
CA THR A 53 5.94 -4.97 5.47
C THR A 53 5.51 -3.57 5.03
N LEU A 54 5.20 -2.73 6.00
CA LEU A 54 4.94 -1.31 5.84
C LEU A 54 5.84 -0.52 6.79
N GLN A 55 6.58 0.44 6.25
CA GLN A 55 7.36 1.38 7.02
C GLN A 55 7.03 2.80 6.61
N VAL A 56 6.78 3.66 7.58
CA VAL A 56 6.64 5.10 7.41
C VAL A 56 7.85 5.78 8.02
N ASP A 57 8.53 6.63 7.25
CA ASP A 57 9.75 7.33 7.63
C ASP A 57 10.82 6.38 8.19
N ASN A 58 11.20 6.60 9.45
CA ASN A 58 12.14 5.77 10.23
C ASN A 58 11.43 5.11 11.42
N TRP A 59 10.09 4.99 11.38
CA TRP A 59 9.33 4.29 12.42
C TRP A 59 9.60 2.78 12.37
N PRO A 60 9.24 2.05 13.45
CA PRO A 60 9.33 0.60 13.46
C PRO A 60 8.61 -0.02 12.26
N ILE A 61 9.20 -1.08 11.72
CA ILE A 61 8.62 -1.80 10.58
C ILE A 61 7.39 -2.57 11.08
N ASN A 62 6.26 -2.37 10.42
CA ASN A 62 5.05 -3.16 10.64
C ASN A 62 5.10 -4.40 9.72
N GLU A 63 5.34 -5.56 10.31
CA GLU A 63 5.35 -6.85 9.61
C GLU A 63 4.00 -7.54 9.67
N HIS A 64 3.58 -8.15 8.55
CA HIS A 64 2.32 -8.86 8.45
C HIS A 64 2.51 -10.25 7.82
N PHE A 65 2.10 -11.27 8.57
CA PHE A 65 2.19 -12.68 8.18
C PHE A 65 0.78 -13.30 8.19
N PRO A 66 0.06 -13.30 7.06
CA PRO A 66 -1.29 -13.84 7.01
C PRO A 66 -1.29 -15.35 7.28
N ALA A 67 -2.26 -15.81 8.06
CA ALA A 67 -2.45 -17.23 8.33
C ALA A 67 -3.04 -17.97 7.12
N GLY A 68 -2.84 -19.29 7.09
CA GLY A 68 -3.37 -20.17 6.05
C GLY A 68 -2.61 -20.10 4.72
N ARG A 69 -3.11 -20.85 3.73
CA ARG A 69 -2.47 -20.93 2.41
C ARG A 69 -2.78 -19.69 1.59
N GLN A 70 -1.74 -18.96 1.23
CA GLN A 70 -1.82 -17.85 0.27
C GLN A 70 -1.20 -18.25 -1.06
N LEU A 71 -1.73 -17.71 -2.16
CA LEU A 71 -0.98 -17.67 -3.42
C LEU A 71 0.22 -16.72 -3.26
N THR A 72 1.20 -16.81 -4.15
CA THR A 72 2.44 -16.03 -4.02
C THR A 72 2.65 -15.02 -5.13
N ILE A 73 1.99 -15.20 -6.28
CA ILE A 73 2.25 -14.44 -7.49
C ILE A 73 1.15 -13.41 -7.72
N PHE A 74 1.56 -12.17 -7.98
CA PHE A 74 0.68 -11.09 -8.40
C PHE A 74 0.67 -10.99 -9.94
N ASN A 75 -0.22 -11.76 -10.55
CA ASN A 75 -0.32 -11.88 -12.01
C ASN A 75 -1.04 -10.69 -12.64
N THR A 76 -0.83 -10.53 -13.96
CA THR A 76 -1.63 -9.64 -14.82
C THR A 76 -1.66 -8.18 -14.34
N GLN A 77 -0.49 -7.64 -14.01
CA GLN A 77 -0.33 -6.22 -13.70
C GLN A 77 -0.53 -5.40 -14.98
N ALA A 78 -1.61 -4.62 -15.05
CA ALA A 78 -2.03 -3.95 -16.28
C ALA A 78 -1.90 -2.42 -16.24
N ALA A 79 -2.12 -1.80 -15.08
CA ALA A 79 -2.10 -0.35 -14.94
C ALA A 79 -1.68 0.09 -13.53
N ILE A 80 -1.07 1.26 -13.46
CA ILE A 80 -0.81 1.99 -12.22
C ILE A 80 -1.63 3.28 -12.28
N SER A 81 -2.62 3.40 -11.40
CA SER A 81 -3.45 4.60 -11.27
C SER A 81 -3.01 5.39 -10.04
N ILE A 82 -2.74 6.68 -10.22
CA ILE A 82 -2.29 7.59 -9.15
C ILE A 82 -3.35 8.67 -8.92
N GLY A 83 -3.51 9.08 -7.67
CA GLY A 83 -4.41 10.17 -7.29
C GLY A 83 -5.83 9.73 -6.94
N GLY A 84 -6.21 8.47 -7.19
CA GLY A 84 -7.49 7.92 -6.72
C GLY A 84 -8.73 8.57 -7.35
N ASN A 85 -8.60 9.22 -8.51
CA ASN A 85 -9.72 9.82 -9.26
C ASN A 85 -10.73 8.76 -9.76
N ASP A 86 -10.27 7.52 -9.90
CA ASP A 86 -11.08 6.33 -10.17
C ASP A 86 -11.92 5.89 -8.96
N ARG A 87 -11.78 6.56 -7.81
CA ARG A 87 -12.44 6.23 -6.54
C ARG A 87 -13.15 7.44 -5.95
N LYS A 88 -14.05 7.19 -4.99
CA LYS A 88 -14.86 8.23 -4.31
C LYS A 88 -14.05 9.25 -3.49
N ARG A 89 -12.73 9.05 -3.34
CA ARG A 89 -11.85 9.85 -2.48
C ARG A 89 -10.58 10.18 -3.26
N PRO A 90 -10.60 11.21 -4.12
CA PRO A 90 -9.40 11.67 -4.80
C PRO A 90 -8.39 12.19 -3.78
N TYR A 91 -7.13 11.88 -4.01
CA TYR A 91 -6.02 12.37 -3.22
C TYR A 91 -5.79 13.85 -3.51
N GLN A 92 -5.58 14.64 -2.45
CA GLN A 92 -5.22 16.05 -2.53
C GLN A 92 -3.92 16.25 -1.75
N GLY A 93 -2.89 16.72 -2.43
CA GLY A 93 -1.55 16.88 -1.87
C GLY A 93 -0.47 16.67 -2.91
N GLN A 94 0.75 16.42 -2.44
CA GLN A 94 1.90 16.13 -3.29
C GLN A 94 2.33 14.67 -3.15
N LEU A 95 2.52 14.00 -4.29
CA LEU A 95 3.16 12.69 -4.36
C LEU A 95 4.47 12.86 -5.14
N SER A 96 5.55 12.31 -4.62
CA SER A 96 6.85 12.37 -5.30
C SER A 96 7.64 11.08 -5.06
N GLY A 97 8.53 10.76 -6.01
CA GLY A 97 9.43 9.62 -5.89
C GLY A 97 8.72 8.26 -5.84
N LEU A 98 7.64 8.06 -6.60
CA LEU A 98 6.98 6.77 -6.69
C LEU A 98 7.88 5.77 -7.43
N TYR A 99 8.25 4.71 -6.72
CA TYR A 99 8.97 3.57 -7.29
C TYR A 99 8.15 2.29 -7.08
N TYR A 100 7.99 1.51 -8.14
CA TYR A 100 7.27 0.25 -8.13
C TYR A 100 8.04 -0.81 -8.92
N ASN A 101 8.53 -1.87 -8.26
CA ASN A 101 9.29 -2.96 -8.89
C ASN A 101 10.41 -2.48 -9.84
N GLY A 102 11.16 -1.45 -9.44
CA GLY A 102 12.24 -0.86 -10.24
C GLY A 102 11.79 0.18 -11.28
N LEU A 103 10.49 0.32 -11.54
CA LEU A 103 9.93 1.40 -12.35
C LEU A 103 9.81 2.67 -11.52
N LYS A 104 10.44 3.76 -11.99
CA LYS A 104 10.13 5.12 -11.55
C LYS A 104 8.92 5.61 -12.34
N VAL A 105 7.81 5.88 -11.65
CA VAL A 105 6.52 6.29 -12.26
C VAL A 105 6.45 7.81 -12.39
#